data_AF-A0A4U6BYN0-F1
#
_entry.id   AF-A0A4U6BYN0-F1
#
_cell.length_a   1.000
_cell.length_b   1.000
_cell.length_c   1.000
_cell.angle_alpha   90.00
_cell.angle_beta   90.00
_cell.angle_gamma   90.00
#
_symmetry.space_group_name_H-M   'P 1'
#
loop_
_entity.id
_entity.type
_entity.pdbx_description
1 polymer ?
#
loop_
_entity_poly.entity_id
_entity_poly.type
_entity_poly.pdbx_seq_one_letter_code
_entity_poly.pdbx_strand_id
1 'polypeptide(L)'
;MAKSKKLKSRPVAFVYVLGSFHKGRYISYVGWTNDVTQRLEKHNAGTGARSTRGRTWTLLHTEPFTTRNEAMSREWHLKRDRAFRKKLMDGVRAAAVIASEAKQSMSQKTKTGLLRRLRSSQ
;
A
#
# COMPACT_ATOMS: atom_id res chain seq x y z
N MET A 1 3.46 -42.53 10.17
CA MET A 1 4.03 -41.21 10.53
C MET A 1 2.95 -40.14 10.42
N ALA A 2 2.35 -39.72 11.54
CA ALA A 2 1.27 -38.73 11.53
C ALA A 2 1.83 -37.34 11.22
N LYS A 3 1.38 -36.74 10.10
CA LYS A 3 1.64 -35.32 9.79
C LYS A 3 0.89 -34.47 10.82
N SER A 4 1.61 -33.94 11.81
CA SER A 4 1.06 -33.01 12.80
C SER A 4 0.45 -31.80 12.10
N LYS A 5 -0.86 -31.62 12.25
CA LYS A 5 -1.57 -30.41 11.81
C LYS A 5 -1.01 -29.22 12.58
N LYS A 6 -0.19 -28.38 11.94
CA LYS A 6 0.25 -27.09 12.50
C LYS A 6 -1.00 -26.27 12.83
N LEU A 7 -1.29 -26.08 14.12
CA LEU A 7 -2.25 -25.08 14.58
C LEU A 7 -1.77 -23.72 14.06
N LYS A 8 -2.64 -22.99 13.35
CA LYS A 8 -2.31 -21.65 12.84
C LYS A 8 -2.14 -20.70 14.03
N SER A 9 -0.90 -20.54 14.49
CA SER A 9 -0.56 -19.55 15.51
C SER A 9 -0.83 -18.15 14.99
N ARG A 10 -1.30 -17.25 15.88
CA ARG A 10 -1.51 -15.84 15.53
C ARG A 10 -0.18 -15.23 15.07
N PRO A 11 -0.16 -14.43 14.00
CA PRO A 11 1.07 -13.79 13.55
C PRO A 11 1.57 -12.83 14.63
N VAL A 12 2.85 -12.94 14.95
CA VAL A 12 3.55 -12.13 15.96
C VAL A 12 4.26 -10.95 15.30
N ALA A 13 4.53 -11.04 13.99
CA ALA A 13 5.20 -10.02 13.22
C ALA A 13 4.64 -9.92 11.80
N PHE A 14 4.81 -8.76 11.19
CA PHE A 14 4.45 -8.46 9.82
C PHE A 14 5.65 -7.82 9.13
N VAL A 15 5.96 -8.29 7.93
CA VAL A 15 6.86 -7.57 7.02
C VAL A 15 6.02 -6.71 6.12
N TYR A 16 6.44 -5.47 5.87
CA TYR A 16 5.70 -4.52 5.07
C TYR A 16 6.59 -3.81 4.06
N VAL A 17 5.96 -3.37 2.96
CA VAL A 17 6.58 -2.51 1.95
C VAL A 17 5.75 -1.22 1.87
N LEU A 18 6.41 -0.08 2.10
CA LEU A 18 5.83 1.23 1.86
C LEU A 18 6.36 1.83 0.58
N GLY A 19 5.51 2.59 -0.10
CA GLY A 19 5.85 3.36 -1.30
C GLY A 19 5.60 4.83 -1.10
N SER A 20 6.45 5.65 -1.71
CA SER A 20 6.25 7.08 -1.82
C SER A 20 6.69 7.55 -3.20
N PHE A 21 5.93 8.46 -3.79
CA PHE A 21 6.31 9.17 -5.00
C PHE A 21 6.72 10.58 -4.64
N HIS A 22 7.98 10.93 -4.88
CA HIS A 22 8.53 12.23 -4.49
C HIS A 22 9.51 12.74 -5.55
N LYS A 23 9.28 13.95 -6.07
CA LYS A 23 10.10 14.62 -7.09
C LYS A 23 10.40 13.73 -8.31
N GLY A 24 9.37 13.10 -8.86
CA GLY A 24 9.50 12.25 -10.06
C GLY A 24 10.19 10.91 -9.84
N ARG A 25 10.59 10.58 -8.61
CA ARG A 25 11.26 9.31 -8.27
C ARG A 25 10.41 8.47 -7.31
N TYR A 26 10.47 7.16 -7.52
CA TYR A 26 9.91 6.18 -6.58
C TYR A 26 10.88 5.90 -5.46
N ILE A 27 10.35 5.91 -4.25
CA ILE A 27 11.10 5.50 -3.07
C ILE A 27 10.26 4.42 -2.40
N SER A 28 10.91 3.29 -2.10
CA SER A 28 10.31 2.22 -1.32
C SER A 28 11.04 2.07 0.01
N TYR A 29 10.31 1.66 1.03
CA TYR A 29 10.85 1.31 2.32
C TYR A 29 10.35 -0.09 2.68
N VAL A 30 11.24 -0.93 3.19
CA VAL A 30 10.92 -2.28 3.65
C VAL A 30 11.30 -2.36 5.11
N GLY A 31 10.38 -2.85 5.93
CA GLY A 31 10.59 -3.06 7.34
C GLY A 31 9.72 -4.19 7.87
N TRP A 32 9.87 -4.48 9.15
CA TRP A 32 8.96 -5.36 9.88
C TRP A 32 8.44 -4.67 11.14
N THR A 33 7.29 -5.12 11.64
CA THR A 33 6.66 -4.59 12.85
C THR A 33 5.64 -5.59 13.38
N ASN A 34 5.16 -5.40 14.60
CA ASN A 34 4.00 -6.11 15.14
C ASN A 34 2.67 -5.40 14.79
N ASP A 35 2.71 -4.10 14.48
CA ASP A 35 1.54 -3.30 14.13
C ASP A 35 1.83 -2.40 12.92
N VAL A 36 1.28 -2.79 11.76
CA VAL A 36 1.51 -2.09 10.49
C VAL A 36 0.83 -0.71 10.48
N THR A 37 -0.34 -0.58 11.08
CA THR A 37 -1.12 0.66 11.07
C THR A 37 -0.40 1.74 11.85
N GLN A 38 -0.04 1.45 13.11
CA GLN A 38 0.74 2.38 13.93
C GLN A 38 2.08 2.74 13.29
N ARG A 39 2.69 1.78 12.59
CA ARG A 39 3.97 2.01 11.91
C ARG A 39 3.80 2.96 10.72
N LEU A 40 2.75 2.79 9.92
CA LEU A 40 2.44 3.67 8.80
C LEU A 40 2.18 5.11 9.26
N GLU A 41 1.40 5.28 10.34
CA GLU A 41 1.14 6.59 10.95
C GLU A 41 2.44 7.29 11.37
N LYS A 42 3.33 6.57 12.06
CA LYS A 42 4.65 7.10 12.46
C LYS A 42 5.50 7.52 11.26
N HIS A 43 5.46 6.78 10.16
CA HIS A 43 6.18 7.15 8.94
C HIS A 43 5.61 8.43 8.33
N ASN A 44 4.27 8.55 8.25
CA ASN A 44 3.59 9.74 7.75
C ASN A 44 3.75 10.95 8.68
N ALA A 45 3.93 10.74 9.98
CA ALA A 45 4.26 11.77 10.96
C ALA A 45 5.76 12.16 10.97
N GLY A 46 6.62 11.48 10.19
CA GLY A 46 8.06 11.74 10.16
C GLY A 46 8.85 11.25 11.39
N THR A 47 8.24 10.45 12.25
CA THR A 47 8.88 9.87 13.45
C THR A 47 9.25 8.39 13.29
N GLY A 48 8.87 7.75 12.19
CA GLY A 48 9.09 6.31 11.97
C GLY A 48 10.55 5.91 11.74
N ALA A 49 11.22 6.53 10.76
CA ALA A 49 12.64 6.30 10.48
C ALA A 49 13.28 7.54 9.85
N ARG A 50 14.59 7.74 10.10
CA ARG A 50 15.34 8.92 9.59
C ARG A 50 15.21 9.08 8.08
N SER A 51 15.30 7.98 7.32
CA SER A 51 15.19 8.00 5.86
C SER A 51 13.78 8.30 5.34
N THR A 52 12.76 8.19 6.19
CA THR A 52 11.35 8.30 5.79
C THR A 52 10.71 9.67 6.02
N ARG A 53 11.44 10.61 6.64
CA ARG A 53 10.93 11.95 6.97
C ARG A 53 10.54 12.77 5.73
N GLY A 54 9.54 13.64 5.91
CA GLY A 54 9.12 14.63 4.91
C GLY A 54 8.46 14.05 3.66
N ARG A 55 7.85 12.86 3.75
CA ARG A 55 7.20 12.19 2.62
C ARG A 55 5.90 11.54 3.06
N THR A 56 4.95 11.46 2.14
CA THR A 56 3.73 10.67 2.31
C THR A 56 3.99 9.24 1.86
N TRP A 57 3.72 8.30 2.75
CA TRP A 57 3.88 6.87 2.57
C TRP A 57 2.53 6.19 2.44
N THR A 58 2.47 5.27 1.48
CA THR A 58 1.33 4.38 1.27
C THR A 58 1.78 2.95 1.47
N LEU A 59 0.95 2.15 2.14
CA LEU A 59 1.19 0.72 2.29
C LEU A 59 0.97 0.02 0.95
N LEU A 60 2.00 -0.68 0.45
CA LEU A 60 1.91 -1.42 -0.81
C LEU A 60 1.72 -2.92 -0.60
N HIS A 61 2.30 -3.46 0.47
CA HIS A 61 2.32 -4.90 0.73
C HIS A 61 2.54 -5.23 2.20
N THR A 62 1.97 -6.33 2.66
CA THR A 62 2.14 -6.88 4.02
C THR A 62 2.14 -8.40 4.01
N GLU A 63 3.03 -9.01 4.79
CA GLU A 63 3.13 -10.46 4.97
C GLU A 63 3.15 -10.81 6.47
N PRO A 64 2.22 -11.66 6.96
CA PRO A 64 2.21 -12.11 8.36
C PRO A 64 3.22 -13.25 8.60
N PHE A 65 3.87 -13.23 9.77
CA PHE A 65 4.84 -14.24 10.21
C PHE A 65 4.60 -14.68 11.65
N THR A 66 4.91 -15.95 11.92
CA THR A 66 4.74 -16.54 13.25
C THR A 66 5.90 -16.22 14.18
N THR A 67 7.09 -15.98 13.63
CA THR A 67 8.28 -15.61 14.39
C THR A 67 8.94 -14.35 13.85
N ARG A 68 9.67 -13.64 14.74
CA ARG A 68 10.47 -12.47 14.34
C ARG A 68 11.59 -12.84 13.37
N ASN A 69 12.20 -14.02 13.54
CA ASN A 69 13.30 -14.47 12.69
C ASN A 69 12.87 -14.70 11.24
N GLU A 70 11.69 -15.31 11.03
CA GLU A 70 11.10 -15.45 9.70
C GLU A 70 10.85 -14.08 9.06
N ALA A 71 10.28 -13.14 9.83
CA ALA A 71 10.02 -11.78 9.36
C ALA A 71 11.31 -11.04 8.99
N MET A 72 12.35 -11.09 9.82
CA MET A 72 13.65 -10.46 9.54
C MET A 72 14.35 -11.08 8.33
N SER A 73 14.31 -12.40 8.20
CA SER A 73 14.82 -13.10 7.02
C SER A 73 14.08 -12.63 5.77
N ARG A 74 12.75 -12.58 5.79
CA ARG A 74 11.96 -12.11 4.66
C ARG A 74 12.22 -10.64 4.32
N GLU A 75 12.34 -9.77 5.32
CA GLU A 75 12.69 -8.36 5.15
C GLU A 75 14.00 -8.20 4.37
N TRP A 76 15.03 -8.99 4.72
CA TRP A 76 16.33 -8.98 4.03
C TRP A 76 16.21 -9.35 2.55
N HIS A 77 15.40 -10.36 2.22
CA HIS A 77 15.12 -10.77 0.84
C HIS A 77 14.37 -9.66 0.09
N LEU A 78 13.30 -9.11 0.68
CA LEU A 78 12.50 -8.06 0.07
C LEU A 78 13.27 -6.75 -0.15
N LYS A 79 14.27 -6.44 0.69
CA LYS A 79 15.19 -5.31 0.47
C LYS A 79 16.04 -5.48 -0.78
N ARG A 80 16.37 -6.72 -1.16
CA ARG A 80 17.17 -7.04 -2.36
C ARG A 80 16.34 -7.24 -3.61
N ASP A 81 15.09 -7.65 -3.46
CA ASP A 81 14.18 -7.88 -4.58
C ASP A 81 13.62 -6.57 -5.17
N ARG A 82 14.44 -5.90 -6.00
CA ARG A 82 14.07 -4.62 -6.64
C ARG A 82 12.94 -4.80 -7.64
N ALA A 83 12.88 -5.95 -8.34
CA ALA A 83 11.87 -6.24 -9.34
C ALA A 83 10.48 -6.35 -8.71
N PHE A 84 10.37 -7.08 -7.60
CA PHE A 84 9.12 -7.20 -6.85
C PHE A 84 8.64 -5.84 -6.33
N ARG A 85 9.53 -5.04 -5.72
CA ARG A 85 9.16 -3.71 -5.23
C ARG A 85 8.70 -2.77 -6.34
N LYS A 86 9.31 -2.85 -7.52
CA LYS A 86 8.86 -2.10 -8.69
C LYS A 86 7.46 -2.55 -9.13
N LYS A 87 7.23 -3.86 -9.21
CA LYS A 87 5.93 -4.44 -9.60
C LYS A 87 4.79 -3.98 -8.68
N LEU A 88 5.02 -3.98 -7.36
CA LEU A 88 4.05 -3.47 -6.39
C LEU A 88 3.65 -2.02 -6.70
N MET A 89 4.64 -1.20 -7.05
CA MET A 89 4.39 0.21 -7.33
C MET A 89 3.65 0.42 -8.64
N ASP A 90 4.04 -0.31 -9.69
CA ASP A 90 3.35 -0.26 -10.98
C ASP A 90 1.88 -0.66 -10.83
N GLY A 91 1.59 -1.65 -9.97
CA GLY A 91 0.22 -2.05 -9.63
C GLY A 91 -0.60 -0.95 -8.97
N VAL A 92 -0.05 -0.26 -7.96
CA VAL A 92 -0.74 0.86 -7.29
C VAL A 92 -0.96 2.04 -8.23
N ARG A 93 -0.03 2.30 -9.15
CA ARG A 93 -0.19 3.33 -10.18
C ARG A 93 -1.30 3.02 -11.15
N ALA A 94 -1.32 1.79 -11.66
CA ALA A 94 -2.40 1.34 -12.53
C ALA A 94 -3.75 1.48 -11.83
N ALA A 95 -3.85 1.04 -10.57
CA ALA A 95 -5.06 1.18 -9.76
C ALA A 95 -5.48 2.66 -9.57
N ALA A 96 -4.52 3.56 -9.34
CA ALA A 96 -4.80 4.99 -9.19
C ALA A 96 -5.32 5.65 -10.48
N VAL A 97 -4.77 5.27 -11.65
CA VAL A 97 -5.23 5.76 -12.95
C VAL A 97 -6.68 5.32 -13.20
N ILE A 98 -6.96 4.03 -13.03
CA ILE A 98 -8.32 3.48 -13.17
C ILE A 98 -9.31 4.18 -12.24
N ALA A 99 -8.91 4.42 -10.98
CA ALA A 99 -9.75 5.13 -10.02
C ALA A 99 -10.02 6.59 -10.42
N SER A 100 -9.08 7.27 -11.09
CA SER A 100 -9.26 8.64 -11.56
C SER A 100 -10.21 8.73 -12.77
N GLU A 101 -10.10 7.79 -13.72
CA GLU A 101 -10.96 7.69 -14.89
C GLU A 101 -12.41 7.38 -14.49
N ALA A 102 -12.59 6.47 -13.53
CA ALA A 102 -13.90 6.15 -12.97
C ALA A 102 -14.58 7.39 -12.36
N LYS A 103 -13.84 8.22 -11.60
CA LYS A 103 -14.37 9.45 -11.00
C LYS A 103 -14.76 10.51 -12.04
N GLN A 104 -14.01 10.65 -13.13
CA GLN A 104 -14.35 11.57 -14.23
C GLN A 104 -15.64 11.17 -14.95
N SER A 105 -15.83 9.87 -15.22
CA SER A 105 -17.04 9.38 -15.90
C SER A 105 -18.33 9.58 -15.07
N MET A 106 -18.24 9.45 -13.74
CA MET A 106 -19.37 9.72 -12.83
C MET A 106 -19.72 11.21 -12.73
N SER A 107 -18.72 12.10 -12.77
CA SER A 107 -18.93 13.55 -12.74
C SER A 107 -19.60 14.08 -14.02
N GLN A 108 -19.30 13.48 -15.18
CA GLN A 108 -19.95 13.84 -16.44
C GLN A 108 -21.43 13.41 -16.49
N LYS A 109 -21.81 12.30 -15.85
CA LYS A 109 -23.22 11.84 -15.79
C LYS A 109 -24.11 12.72 -14.91
N THR A 110 -23.60 13.27 -13.81
CA THR A 110 -24.38 14.17 -12.93
C THR A 110 -24.64 15.54 -13.57
N LYS A 111 -23.67 16.11 -14.31
CA LYS A 111 -23.87 17.34 -15.09
C LYS A 111 -24.85 17.18 -16.26
N THR A 112 -24.82 16.03 -16.94
CA THR A 112 -25.69 15.78 -18.10
C THR A 112 -27.15 15.51 -17.69
N GLY A 113 -27.38 14.95 -16.50
CA GLY A 113 -28.72 14.75 -15.93
C GLY A 113 -29.41 16.05 -15.46
N LEU A 114 -28.65 17.05 -15.01
CA LEU A 114 -29.19 18.33 -14.56
C LEU A 114 -29.62 19.24 -15.74
N LEU A 115 -28.85 19.22 -16.84
CA LEU A 115 -29.13 20.03 -18.04
C LEU A 115 -30.32 19.53 -18.88
N ARG A 116 -30.78 18.30 -18.68
CA ARG A 116 -31.95 17.74 -19.38
C ARG A 116 -33.29 18.10 -18.73
N ARG A 117 -33.29 18.53 -17.46
CA ARG A 117 -34.51 18.85 -16.69
C ARG A 117 -34.95 20.32 -16.78
N LEU A 118 -34.09 21.19 -17.32
CA LEU A 118 -34.36 22.63 -17.53
C LEU A 118 -34.90 22.97 -18.93
N ARG A 119 -35.02 21.99 -19.84
CA ARG A 119 -35.49 22.21 -21.23
C ARG A 119 -36.84 21.57 -21.54
N SER A 120 -37.58 21.11 -20.53
CA SER A 120 -38.91 20.52 -20.67
C SER A 120 -40.01 21.33 -19.98
N SER A 121 -39.79 22.64 -19.80
CA SER A 121 -40.73 23.58 -19.15
C SER A 121 -40.96 24.84 -19.99
N GLN A 122 -40.90 24.72 -21.32
CA GLN A 122 -41.48 25.68 -22.26
C GLN A 122 -42.35 24.91 -23.24
#